data_AF-A0A7L3G9B1-F1
#
_entry.id   AF-A0A7L3G9B1-F1
#
_cell.length_a   1.000
_cell.length_b   1.000
_cell.length_c   1.000
_cell.angle_alpha   90.00
_cell.angle_beta   90.00
_cell.angle_gamma   90.00
#
_symmetry.space_group_name_H-M   'P 1'
#
loop_
_entity.id
_entity.type
_entity.pdbx_description
1 polymer ?
#
loop_
_entity_poly.entity_id
_entity_poly.type
_entity_poly.pdbx_seq_one_letter_code
_entity_poly.pdbx_strand_id
1 'polypeptide(L)'
;EFCLLDEQQGGFEKESAEGSTYSHSALFRDALFLYQPDAVDNEMYSGAKNLIPSDASLSVLKQDLSRLKTQFQPFVKLPEDKRRALYKTLCEFLFHEEMVTALEDVLDDICTGDKPELKELKPAQQRDLLDFLQLLGCSLQSELLLQKYQPQDEELFSAAHLLISAISELSDYTLVLLRACCDLKVVSALCCLPNIASADGTLALSTPLVATLTDRGRFGVVQRLFASSNINLEMTESSVKAVTMKEPRFLPLVLYVALYGFYALGGD
;
A
#
# COMPACT_ATOMS: atom_id res chain seq x y z
N GLU A 1 25.18 -33.88 52.04
CA GLU A 1 26.21 -33.05 51.41
C GLU A 1 25.76 -32.74 50.00
N PHE A 2 25.49 -31.47 49.71
CA PHE A 2 25.19 -30.98 48.36
C PHE A 2 26.40 -30.15 47.93
N CYS A 3 27.20 -30.70 47.01
CA CYS A 3 28.32 -29.99 46.40
C CYS A 3 27.76 -29.05 45.33
N LEU A 4 27.74 -27.75 45.63
CA LEU A 4 27.62 -26.69 44.63
C LEU A 4 28.96 -26.61 43.90
N LEU A 5 28.96 -26.88 42.60
CA LEU A 5 30.10 -26.63 41.72
C LEU A 5 30.00 -25.21 41.16
N ASP A 6 31.15 -24.55 41.15
CA ASP A 6 31.40 -23.16 40.79
C ASP A 6 30.97 -22.80 39.36
N GLU A 7 30.44 -21.59 39.25
CA GLU A 7 30.51 -20.65 38.13
C GLU A 7 30.94 -21.22 36.76
N GLN A 8 29.99 -21.83 36.04
CA GLN A 8 30.03 -21.77 34.58
C GLN A 8 29.42 -20.45 34.13
N GLN A 9 30.29 -19.50 33.84
CA GLN A 9 29.98 -18.33 33.05
C GLN A 9 29.62 -18.81 31.64
N GLY A 10 28.32 -18.99 31.40
CA GLY A 10 27.78 -19.34 30.09
C GLY A 10 28.09 -18.22 29.10
N GLY A 11 29.16 -18.40 28.32
CA GLY A 11 29.52 -17.55 27.21
C GLY A 11 28.50 -17.73 26.10
N PHE A 12 27.51 -16.83 26.04
CA PHE A 12 26.95 -16.45 24.75
C PHE A 12 27.99 -15.56 24.08
N GLU A 13 28.90 -16.18 23.34
CA GLU A 13 29.69 -15.46 22.35
C GLU A 13 28.71 -14.90 21.33
N LYS A 14 28.35 -13.63 21.51
CA LYS A 14 27.73 -12.81 20.47
C LYS A 14 28.81 -12.60 19.42
N GLU A 15 28.87 -13.53 18.47
CA GLU A 15 29.73 -13.42 17.30
C GLU A 15 29.40 -12.08 16.62
N SER A 16 30.32 -11.14 16.80
CA SER A 16 30.22 -9.79 16.28
C SER A 16 30.55 -9.89 14.80
N ALA A 17 29.55 -10.18 13.98
CA ALA A 17 29.61 -9.90 12.56
C ALA A 17 29.46 -8.37 12.37
N GLU A 18 30.56 -7.66 12.63
CA GLU A 18 30.81 -6.40 11.95
C GLU A 18 30.78 -6.67 10.44
N GLY A 19 29.77 -6.15 9.74
CA GLY A 19 29.73 -6.23 8.29
C GLY A 19 28.36 -6.35 7.66
N SER A 20 27.44 -5.45 7.99
CA SER A 20 26.63 -4.73 6.99
C SER A 20 25.50 -3.98 7.70
N THR A 21 25.76 -2.71 7.99
CA THR A 21 24.70 -1.72 8.15
C THR A 21 23.99 -1.57 6.80
N TYR A 22 23.11 -2.52 6.45
CA TYR A 22 22.13 -2.31 5.40
C TYR A 22 21.17 -1.23 5.89
N SER A 23 21.48 0.00 5.50
CA SER A 23 20.70 1.22 5.74
C SER A 23 19.33 1.18 5.05
N HIS A 24 19.06 0.13 4.26
CA HIS A 24 17.90 0.01 3.37
C HIS A 24 16.64 -0.50 4.09
N SER A 25 16.77 -1.25 5.18
CA SER A 25 15.60 -1.68 5.98
C SER A 25 15.02 -0.55 6.84
N ALA A 26 15.84 0.45 7.20
CA ALA A 26 15.41 1.57 8.06
C ALA A 26 14.48 2.54 7.31
N LEU A 27 14.79 2.89 6.06
CA LEU A 27 13.98 3.82 5.27
C LEU A 27 12.61 3.23 4.86
N PHE A 28 12.57 1.92 4.62
CA PHE A 28 11.34 1.19 4.29
C PHE A 28 10.37 1.12 5.46
N ARG A 29 10.91 0.88 6.66
CA ARG A 29 10.17 0.85 7.92
C ARG A 29 9.64 2.25 8.27
N ASP A 30 10.42 3.32 8.06
CA ASP A 30 10.03 4.69 8.43
C ASP A 30 8.91 5.31 7.56
N ALA A 31 8.64 4.77 6.38
CA ALA A 31 7.62 5.28 5.46
C ALA A 31 6.19 4.91 5.89
N LEU A 32 6.02 3.75 6.54
CA LEU A 32 4.73 3.20 6.98
C LEU A 32 4.57 3.09 8.50
N PHE A 33 5.66 3.05 9.30
CA PHE A 33 5.60 2.93 10.76
C PHE A 33 5.31 4.25 11.51
N LEU A 34 4.44 5.12 10.98
CA LEU A 34 3.67 5.99 11.89
C LEU A 34 2.67 5.14 12.70
N TYR A 35 2.44 3.88 12.34
CA TYR A 35 1.51 2.98 13.01
C TYR A 35 2.17 1.61 13.16
N GLN A 36 2.79 1.35 14.31
CA GLN A 36 3.36 0.06 14.66
C GLN A 36 2.33 -0.74 15.48
N PRO A 37 1.78 -1.86 15.00
CA PRO A 37 0.78 -2.64 15.75
C PRO A 37 1.39 -3.55 16.83
N ASP A 38 2.70 -3.77 16.82
CA ASP A 38 3.28 -4.97 17.44
C ASP A 38 4.39 -4.68 18.46
N ALA A 39 4.13 -3.75 19.38
CA ALA A 39 4.88 -3.67 20.62
C ALA A 39 4.15 -4.48 21.70
N VAL A 40 4.45 -5.78 21.76
CA VAL A 40 4.20 -6.58 22.96
C VAL A 40 5.17 -6.05 24.03
N ASP A 41 4.62 -5.63 25.16
CA ASP A 41 5.30 -5.15 26.37
C ASP A 41 5.94 -3.75 26.32
N ASN A 42 5.15 -2.70 26.59
CA ASN A 42 5.34 -1.85 27.78
C ASN A 42 4.19 -0.84 27.94
N GLU A 43 3.39 -1.00 28.99
CA GLU A 43 2.37 -0.03 29.41
C GLU A 43 3.01 1.29 29.91
N MET A 44 3.64 2.11 29.07
CA MET A 44 3.92 3.52 29.47
C MET A 44 4.32 4.53 28.39
N TYR A 45 3.94 4.34 27.12
CA TYR A 45 4.10 5.39 26.10
C TYR A 45 2.83 5.56 25.26
N SER A 46 1.89 6.39 25.74
CA SER A 46 0.95 7.19 24.94
C SER A 46 0.51 6.58 23.58
N GLY A 47 -0.19 5.44 23.61
CA GLY A 47 -0.74 4.73 22.45
C GLY A 47 -1.92 5.40 21.74
N ALA A 48 -1.94 6.74 21.67
CA ALA A 48 -3.06 7.52 21.14
C ALA A 48 -2.69 8.47 19.98
N LYS A 49 -1.42 8.57 19.61
CA LYS A 49 -0.97 9.70 18.77
C LYS A 49 -1.27 9.58 17.28
N ASN A 50 -1.55 8.38 16.78
CA ASN A 50 -1.60 8.18 15.34
C ASN A 50 -2.98 7.74 14.84
N LEU A 51 -3.84 7.04 15.59
CA LEU A 51 -5.10 6.52 15.03
C LEU A 51 -6.01 7.59 14.39
N ILE A 52 -6.52 7.30 13.19
CA ILE A 52 -7.45 8.18 12.50
C ILE A 52 -8.70 8.36 13.39
N PRO A 53 -9.12 9.61 13.69
CA PRO A 53 -10.26 9.86 14.54
C PRO A 53 -11.57 9.37 13.88
N SER A 54 -12.53 8.96 14.70
CA SER A 54 -13.89 8.65 14.23
C SER A 54 -14.67 9.92 13.90
N ASP A 55 -15.64 9.81 12.99
CA ASP A 55 -16.53 10.91 12.56
C ASP A 55 -15.78 12.16 12.07
N ALA A 56 -14.56 11.96 11.57
CA ALA A 56 -13.68 13.04 11.13
C ALA A 56 -13.75 13.24 9.62
N SER A 57 -13.63 14.49 9.20
CA SER A 57 -13.47 14.83 7.79
C SER A 57 -12.24 14.13 7.19
N LEU A 58 -12.34 13.72 5.92
CA LEU A 58 -11.19 13.21 5.18
C LEU A 58 -10.01 14.19 5.10
N SER A 59 -10.23 15.47 5.40
CA SER A 59 -9.15 16.46 5.49
C SER A 59 -8.08 16.10 6.52
N VAL A 60 -8.38 15.25 7.51
CA VAL A 60 -7.39 14.78 8.49
C VAL A 60 -6.25 13.99 7.83
N LEU A 61 -6.50 13.37 6.68
CA LEU A 61 -5.50 12.59 5.95
C LEU A 61 -4.56 13.46 5.10
N LYS A 62 -4.87 14.75 4.88
CA LYS A 62 -4.13 15.62 3.93
C LYS A 62 -2.61 15.56 4.11
N GLN A 63 -2.14 15.56 5.36
CA GLN A 63 -0.71 15.55 5.68
C GLN A 63 -0.07 14.23 5.24
N ASP A 64 -0.62 13.08 5.64
CA ASP A 64 -0.12 11.76 5.26
C ASP A 64 -0.12 11.58 3.74
N LEU A 65 -1.22 11.98 3.09
CA LEU A 65 -1.38 11.87 1.65
C LEU A 65 -0.43 12.77 0.85
N SER A 66 -0.03 13.91 1.40
CA SER A 66 0.99 14.76 0.77
C SER A 66 2.34 14.04 0.66
N ARG A 67 2.66 13.17 1.64
CA ARG A 67 3.86 12.34 1.66
C ARG A 67 3.75 11.19 0.64
N LEU A 68 2.58 10.56 0.51
CA LEU A 68 2.34 9.51 -0.50
C LEU A 68 2.58 10.00 -1.93
N LYS A 69 2.18 11.24 -2.25
CA LYS A 69 2.46 11.83 -3.57
C LYS A 69 3.95 11.86 -3.91
N THR A 70 4.81 12.03 -2.89
CA THR A 70 6.27 12.01 -3.08
C THR A 70 6.79 10.58 -3.25
N GLN A 71 6.26 9.62 -2.48
CA GLN A 71 6.64 8.21 -2.56
C GLN A 71 6.26 7.57 -3.91
N PHE A 72 5.17 8.01 -4.54
CA PHE A 72 4.75 7.52 -5.86
C PHE A 72 5.30 8.33 -7.05
N GLN A 73 6.17 9.32 -6.84
CA GLN A 73 6.84 10.03 -7.94
C GLN A 73 7.59 9.12 -8.92
N PRO A 74 8.24 8.01 -8.49
CA PRO A 74 8.91 7.09 -9.42
C PRO A 74 7.99 6.57 -10.52
N PHE A 75 6.71 6.28 -10.23
CA PHE A 75 5.74 5.86 -11.24
C PHE A 75 5.46 6.93 -12.29
N VAL A 76 5.35 8.19 -11.87
CA VAL A 76 5.06 9.30 -12.78
C VAL A 76 6.24 9.55 -13.73
N LYS A 77 7.48 9.32 -13.27
CA LYS A 77 8.72 9.45 -14.06
C LYS A 77 8.90 8.34 -15.10
N LEU A 78 8.14 7.24 -15.02
CA LEU A 78 8.23 6.15 -15.99
C LEU A 78 7.77 6.58 -17.39
N PRO A 79 8.32 5.98 -18.45
CA PRO A 79 7.76 6.08 -19.79
C PRO A 79 6.28 5.66 -19.81
N GLU A 80 5.46 6.37 -20.58
CA GLU A 80 4.00 6.18 -20.61
C GLU A 80 3.58 4.72 -20.89
N ASP A 81 4.25 4.06 -21.84
CA ASP A 81 3.96 2.67 -22.19
C ASP A 81 4.22 1.71 -21.02
N LYS A 82 5.34 1.91 -20.32
CA LYS A 82 5.73 1.12 -19.15
C LYS A 82 4.74 1.35 -18.00
N ARG A 83 4.34 2.60 -17.80
CA ARG A 83 3.37 3.01 -16.78
C ARG A 83 1.97 2.42 -17.04
N ARG A 84 1.51 2.49 -18.29
CA ARG A 84 0.24 1.90 -18.74
C ARG A 84 0.24 0.37 -18.62
N ALA A 85 1.35 -0.28 -18.94
CA ALA A 85 1.50 -1.72 -18.77
C ALA A 85 1.38 -2.12 -17.29
N LEU A 86 2.13 -1.45 -16.40
CA LEU A 86 2.02 -1.66 -14.94
C LEU A 86 0.59 -1.44 -14.44
N TYR A 87 -0.05 -0.33 -14.83
CA TYR A 87 -1.43 -0.04 -14.45
C TYR A 87 -2.39 -1.16 -14.86
N LYS A 88 -2.28 -1.62 -16.12
CA LYS A 88 -3.16 -2.65 -16.67
C LYS A 88 -2.96 -3.98 -15.95
N THR A 89 -1.72 -4.44 -15.82
CA THR A 89 -1.39 -5.70 -15.14
C THR A 89 -1.84 -5.66 -13.68
N LEU A 90 -1.60 -4.56 -12.97
CA LEU A 90 -2.04 -4.43 -11.58
C LEU A 90 -3.56 -4.44 -11.45
N CYS A 91 -4.28 -3.78 -12.35
CA CYS A 91 -5.74 -3.87 -12.38
C CYS A 91 -6.22 -5.31 -12.63
N GLU A 92 -5.52 -6.11 -13.44
CA GLU A 92 -5.86 -7.51 -13.67
C GLU A 92 -5.62 -8.37 -12.42
N PHE A 93 -4.55 -8.09 -11.67
CA PHE A 93 -4.25 -8.78 -10.41
C PHE A 93 -5.30 -8.53 -9.32
N LEU A 94 -6.01 -7.40 -9.33
CA LEU A 94 -7.11 -7.13 -8.37
C LEU A 94 -8.25 -8.18 -8.40
N PHE A 95 -8.34 -9.02 -9.44
CA PHE A 95 -9.33 -10.11 -9.51
C PHE A 95 -8.84 -11.44 -8.92
N HIS A 96 -7.55 -11.54 -8.61
CA HIS A 96 -6.88 -12.79 -8.26
C HIS A 96 -6.11 -12.56 -6.97
N GLU A 97 -6.73 -12.89 -5.83
CA GLU A 97 -6.11 -12.82 -4.50
C GLU A 97 -4.74 -13.53 -4.53
N GLU A 98 -4.66 -14.71 -5.15
CA GLU A 98 -3.43 -15.48 -5.23
C GLU A 98 -2.31 -14.75 -5.97
N MET A 99 -2.64 -13.84 -6.90
CA MET A 99 -1.65 -13.04 -7.63
C MET A 99 -1.14 -11.87 -6.79
N VAL A 100 -2.03 -11.24 -6.01
CA VAL A 100 -1.65 -10.14 -5.12
C VAL A 100 -0.75 -10.66 -4.01
N THR A 101 -1.15 -11.75 -3.33
CA THR A 101 -0.36 -12.38 -2.26
C THR A 101 1.00 -12.84 -2.78
N ALA A 102 1.04 -13.59 -3.88
CA ALA A 102 2.31 -14.06 -4.43
C ALA A 102 3.21 -12.90 -4.89
N LEU A 103 2.64 -11.79 -5.38
CA LEU A 103 3.43 -10.62 -5.72
C LEU A 103 3.99 -9.92 -4.47
N GLU A 104 3.22 -9.83 -3.38
CA GLU A 104 3.73 -9.32 -2.10
C GLU A 104 4.88 -10.18 -1.59
N ASP A 105 4.69 -11.50 -1.49
CA ASP A 105 5.71 -12.45 -1.01
C ASP A 105 7.02 -12.32 -1.80
N VAL A 106 6.91 -12.22 -3.13
CA VAL A 106 8.10 -12.08 -3.99
C VAL A 106 8.81 -10.74 -3.76
N LEU A 107 8.08 -9.65 -3.54
CA LEU A 107 8.68 -8.35 -3.24
C LEU A 107 9.34 -8.36 -1.86
N ASP A 108 8.74 -9.04 -0.88
CA ASP A 108 9.31 -9.25 0.45
C ASP A 108 10.59 -10.08 0.38
N ASP A 109 10.60 -11.19 -0.36
CA ASP A 109 11.79 -12.02 -0.57
C ASP A 109 12.92 -11.23 -1.24
N ILE A 110 12.60 -10.38 -2.22
CA ILE A 110 13.60 -9.49 -2.85
C ILE A 110 14.14 -8.47 -1.83
N CYS A 111 13.29 -7.94 -0.96
CA CYS A 111 13.66 -7.01 0.11
C CYS A 111 14.59 -7.65 1.16
N THR A 112 14.32 -8.90 1.55
CA THR A 112 15.14 -9.64 2.52
C THR A 112 16.40 -10.25 1.89
N GLY A 113 16.45 -10.31 0.56
CA GLY A 113 17.53 -10.95 -0.20
C GLY A 113 17.37 -12.46 -0.31
N ASP A 114 16.20 -12.98 0.03
CA ASP A 114 15.80 -14.37 -0.13
C ASP A 114 15.48 -14.69 -1.59
N LYS A 115 15.31 -15.99 -1.89
CA LYS A 115 14.97 -16.45 -3.24
C LYS A 115 13.46 -16.56 -3.37
N PRO A 116 12.82 -15.82 -4.31
CA PRO A 116 11.39 -15.92 -4.53
C PRO A 116 10.95 -17.31 -4.93
N GLU A 117 9.94 -17.85 -4.25
CA GLU A 117 9.32 -19.13 -4.58
C GLU A 117 7.99 -18.94 -5.32
N LEU A 118 7.95 -19.27 -6.62
CA LEU A 118 6.75 -19.12 -7.45
C LEU A 118 5.93 -20.42 -7.62
N LYS A 119 6.24 -21.46 -6.84
CA LYS A 119 5.79 -22.85 -7.12
C LYS A 119 4.28 -23.06 -6.99
N GLU A 120 3.59 -22.20 -6.24
CA GLU A 120 2.15 -22.32 -5.98
C GLU A 120 1.29 -21.78 -7.12
N LEU A 121 1.85 -20.92 -7.97
CA LEU A 121 1.16 -20.31 -9.10
C LEU A 121 1.16 -21.20 -10.34
N LYS A 122 0.10 -21.07 -11.17
CA LYS A 122 0.07 -21.72 -12.49
C LYS A 122 1.14 -21.11 -13.42
N PRO A 123 1.64 -21.84 -14.43
CA PRO A 123 2.66 -21.32 -15.34
C PRO A 123 2.27 -20.03 -16.10
N ALA A 124 0.98 -19.75 -16.30
CA ALA A 124 0.54 -18.48 -16.86
C ALA A 124 0.72 -17.33 -15.85
N GLN A 125 0.23 -17.54 -14.63
CA GLN A 125 0.34 -16.60 -13.50
C GLN A 125 1.81 -16.27 -13.16
N GLN A 126 2.68 -17.28 -13.16
CA GLN A 126 4.11 -17.06 -12.96
C GLN A 126 4.71 -16.13 -14.01
N ARG A 127 4.31 -16.28 -15.29
CA ARG A 127 4.78 -15.38 -16.35
C ARG A 127 4.27 -13.97 -16.16
N ASP A 128 2.99 -13.80 -15.83
CA ASP A 128 2.41 -12.47 -15.60
C ASP A 128 3.14 -11.73 -14.45
N LEU A 129 3.51 -12.46 -13.39
CA LEU A 129 4.27 -11.92 -12.26
C LEU A 129 5.71 -11.56 -12.67
N LEU A 130 6.40 -12.44 -13.41
CA LEU A 130 7.75 -12.15 -13.92
C LEU A 130 7.75 -10.95 -14.89
N ASP A 131 6.74 -10.84 -15.75
CA ASP A 131 6.55 -9.71 -16.66
C ASP A 131 6.34 -8.41 -15.87
N PHE A 132 5.55 -8.46 -14.78
CA PHE A 132 5.38 -7.33 -13.86
C PHE A 132 6.70 -6.91 -13.20
N LEU A 133 7.48 -7.87 -12.70
CA LEU A 133 8.80 -7.59 -12.10
C LEU A 133 9.79 -7.02 -13.12
N GLN A 134 9.75 -7.49 -14.37
CA GLN A 134 10.55 -6.92 -15.44
C GLN A 134 10.13 -5.47 -15.74
N LEU A 135 8.83 -5.16 -15.67
CA LEU A 135 8.32 -3.78 -15.72
C LEU A 135 8.75 -2.95 -14.50
N LEU A 136 9.17 -3.54 -13.39
CA LEU A 136 9.80 -2.81 -12.28
C LEU A 136 11.33 -2.69 -12.44
N GLY A 137 11.90 -3.30 -13.47
CA GLY A 137 13.36 -3.33 -13.68
C GLY A 137 14.06 -4.37 -12.81
N CYS A 138 13.32 -5.33 -12.24
CA CYS A 138 13.89 -6.49 -11.58
C CYS A 138 14.32 -7.50 -12.65
N SER A 139 15.62 -7.79 -12.76
CA SER A 139 16.12 -8.83 -13.66
C SER A 139 16.17 -10.17 -12.95
N LEU A 140 15.27 -11.09 -13.30
CA LEU A 140 15.36 -12.50 -12.92
C LEU A 140 16.18 -13.25 -13.97
N GLN A 141 17.50 -12.99 -14.04
CA GLN A 141 18.33 -13.80 -14.94
C GLN A 141 18.53 -15.21 -14.36
N SER A 142 18.11 -16.20 -15.14
CA SER A 142 18.21 -17.63 -14.85
C SER A 142 19.61 -18.07 -14.43
N GLU A 143 19.65 -18.78 -13.30
CA GLU A 143 20.49 -19.93 -12.91
C GLU A 143 22.02 -19.92 -13.10
N LEU A 144 22.63 -18.95 -13.79
CA LEU A 144 24.05 -19.02 -14.12
C LEU A 144 24.96 -18.13 -13.30
N LEU A 145 24.44 -17.17 -12.55
CA LEU A 145 25.22 -16.43 -11.56
C LEU A 145 24.35 -16.10 -10.36
N LEU A 146 24.89 -16.35 -9.17
CA LEU A 146 24.48 -15.90 -7.85
C LEU A 146 24.43 -14.35 -7.75
N GLN A 147 23.87 -13.66 -8.74
CA GLN A 147 23.61 -12.23 -8.66
C GLN A 147 22.32 -12.05 -7.87
N LYS A 148 22.48 -11.44 -6.69
CA LYS A 148 21.39 -10.98 -5.82
C LYS A 148 20.27 -10.36 -6.66
N TYR A 149 19.02 -10.67 -6.32
CA TYR A 149 17.87 -9.91 -6.80
C TYR A 149 18.10 -8.46 -6.38
N GLN A 150 18.44 -7.61 -7.33
CA GLN A 150 18.70 -6.20 -7.08
C GLN A 150 17.82 -5.39 -8.02
N PRO A 151 16.90 -4.57 -7.49
CA PRO A 151 16.15 -3.64 -8.31
C PRO A 151 17.11 -2.65 -8.96
N GLN A 152 16.95 -2.40 -10.26
CA GLN A 152 17.75 -1.37 -10.95
C GLN A 152 17.39 0.04 -10.48
N ASP A 153 16.16 0.23 -10.02
CA ASP A 153 15.62 1.49 -9.50
C ASP A 153 14.99 1.22 -8.13
N GLU A 154 15.74 1.50 -7.06
CA GLU A 154 15.31 1.29 -5.68
C GLU A 154 14.07 2.14 -5.33
N GLU A 155 13.96 3.37 -5.86
CA GLU A 155 12.80 4.24 -5.59
C GLU A 155 11.53 3.65 -6.22
N LEU A 156 11.63 3.19 -7.48
CA LEU A 156 10.52 2.55 -8.18
C LEU A 156 10.09 1.26 -7.50
N PHE A 157 11.04 0.42 -7.11
CA PHE A 157 10.77 -0.81 -6.39
C PHE A 157 10.06 -0.53 -5.05
N SER A 158 10.54 0.47 -4.31
CA SER A 158 9.94 0.87 -3.04
C SER A 158 8.50 1.38 -3.21
N ALA A 159 8.26 2.18 -4.27
CA ALA A 159 6.91 2.64 -4.60
C ALA A 159 5.98 1.47 -4.97
N ALA A 160 6.49 0.47 -5.69
CA ALA A 160 5.74 -0.73 -6.03
C ALA A 160 5.41 -1.56 -4.80
N HIS A 161 6.39 -1.88 -3.97
CA HIS A 161 6.16 -2.68 -2.77
C HIS A 161 5.22 -1.99 -1.78
N LEU A 162 5.33 -0.66 -1.59
CA LEU A 162 4.34 0.13 -0.83
C LEU A 162 2.91 -0.03 -1.38
N LEU A 163 2.74 0.05 -2.70
CA LEU A 163 1.44 -0.13 -3.34
C LEU A 163 0.91 -1.56 -3.17
N ILE A 164 1.75 -2.56 -3.41
CA ILE A 164 1.35 -3.97 -3.33
C ILE A 164 0.97 -4.35 -1.90
N SER A 165 1.74 -3.95 -0.89
CA SER A 165 1.38 -4.22 0.50
C SER A 165 0.07 -3.53 0.91
N ALA A 166 -0.17 -2.30 0.42
CA ALA A 166 -1.46 -1.66 0.65
C ALA A 166 -2.61 -2.36 -0.06
N ILE A 167 -2.40 -2.98 -1.22
CA ILE A 167 -3.42 -3.77 -1.91
C ILE A 167 -3.66 -5.08 -1.16
N SER A 168 -2.61 -5.78 -0.72
CA SER A 168 -2.71 -7.05 0.00
C SER A 168 -3.45 -6.93 1.35
N GLU A 169 -3.31 -5.79 2.03
CA GLU A 169 -4.05 -5.49 3.27
C GLU A 169 -5.56 -5.26 3.05
N LEU A 170 -6.01 -5.03 1.80
CA LEU A 170 -7.43 -4.85 1.49
C LEU A 170 -8.13 -6.19 1.27
N SER A 171 -9.36 -6.32 1.79
CA SER A 171 -10.18 -7.51 1.53
C SER A 171 -10.51 -7.69 0.04
N ASP A 172 -10.75 -8.93 -0.39
CA ASP A 172 -11.16 -9.26 -1.78
C ASP A 172 -12.34 -8.42 -2.28
N TYR A 173 -13.32 -8.20 -1.40
CA TYR A 173 -14.48 -7.37 -1.71
C TYR A 173 -14.06 -5.93 -2.03
N THR A 174 -13.11 -5.39 -1.27
CA THR A 174 -12.53 -4.06 -1.52
C THR A 174 -11.74 -4.04 -2.83
N LEU A 175 -10.98 -5.08 -3.15
CA LEU A 175 -10.20 -5.20 -4.39
C LEU A 175 -11.10 -5.16 -5.63
N VAL A 176 -12.22 -5.91 -5.61
CA VAL A 176 -13.22 -5.89 -6.68
C VAL A 176 -13.82 -4.49 -6.86
N LEU A 177 -14.10 -3.78 -5.77
CA LEU A 177 -14.61 -2.41 -5.82
C LEU A 177 -13.57 -1.41 -6.32
N LEU A 178 -12.30 -1.56 -5.91
CA LEU A 178 -11.20 -0.74 -6.39
C LEU A 178 -11.01 -0.90 -7.90
N ARG A 179 -11.08 -2.14 -8.39
CA ARG A 179 -11.06 -2.44 -9.83
C ARG A 179 -12.23 -1.78 -10.56
N ALA A 180 -13.44 -1.88 -10.02
CA ALA A 180 -14.59 -1.20 -10.61
C ALA A 180 -14.38 0.33 -10.67
N CYS A 181 -13.75 0.92 -9.66
CA CYS A 181 -13.37 2.34 -9.68
C CYS A 181 -12.33 2.68 -10.75
N CYS A 182 -11.38 1.78 -11.03
CA CYS A 182 -10.44 1.91 -12.16
C CYS A 182 -11.19 1.91 -13.50
N ASP A 183 -12.08 0.94 -13.73
CA ASP A 183 -12.87 0.82 -14.97
C ASP A 183 -13.81 2.01 -15.17
N LEU A 184 -14.38 2.55 -14.09
CA LEU A 184 -15.23 3.75 -14.08
C LEU A 184 -14.46 5.06 -14.22
N LYS A 185 -13.11 5.03 -14.18
CA LYS A 185 -12.21 6.19 -14.25
C LYS A 185 -12.49 7.26 -13.18
N VAL A 186 -12.82 6.82 -11.97
CA VAL A 186 -13.12 7.73 -10.84
C VAL A 186 -11.95 7.91 -9.88
N VAL A 187 -10.88 7.11 -10.00
CA VAL A 187 -9.72 7.10 -9.07
C VAL A 187 -9.14 8.51 -8.85
N SER A 188 -8.95 9.30 -9.91
CA SER A 188 -8.44 10.67 -9.80
C SER A 188 -9.33 11.57 -8.94
N ALA A 189 -10.65 11.50 -9.13
CA ALA A 189 -11.62 12.23 -8.32
C ALA A 189 -11.57 11.80 -6.84
N LEU A 190 -11.40 10.50 -6.56
CA LEU A 190 -11.29 9.97 -5.20
C LEU A 190 -10.03 10.50 -4.49
N CYS A 191 -8.89 10.52 -5.17
CA CYS A 191 -7.62 11.07 -4.64
C CYS A 191 -7.72 12.55 -4.26
N CYS A 192 -8.61 13.31 -4.89
CA CYS A 192 -8.80 14.73 -4.60
C CYS A 192 -9.64 14.99 -3.35
N LEU A 193 -10.54 14.08 -2.95
CA LEU A 193 -11.53 14.33 -1.89
C LEU A 193 -10.93 14.85 -0.58
N PRO A 194 -9.84 14.26 -0.03
CA PRO A 194 -9.24 14.74 1.20
C PRO A 194 -8.81 16.21 1.11
N ASN A 195 -8.33 16.65 -0.07
CA ASN A 195 -7.82 18.02 -0.28
C ASN A 195 -8.93 19.07 -0.30
N ILE A 196 -10.10 18.71 -0.83
CA ILE A 196 -11.24 19.62 -1.04
C ILE A 196 -12.33 19.52 0.03
N ALA A 197 -12.27 18.51 0.92
CA ALA A 197 -13.20 18.37 2.02
C ALA A 197 -13.11 19.57 3.00
N SER A 198 -14.26 20.08 3.40
CA SER A 198 -14.39 21.06 4.48
C SER A 198 -14.12 20.42 5.86
N ALA A 199 -14.06 21.24 6.90
CA ALA A 199 -13.78 20.77 8.27
C ALA A 199 -14.83 19.77 8.80
N ASP A 200 -16.08 19.88 8.35
CA ASP A 200 -17.20 18.99 8.67
C ASP A 200 -17.34 17.78 7.72
N GLY A 201 -16.41 17.62 6.76
CA GLY A 201 -16.40 16.52 5.79
C GLY A 201 -17.28 16.74 4.57
N THR A 202 -17.86 17.93 4.41
CA THR A 202 -18.75 18.25 3.29
C THR A 202 -17.95 18.61 2.03
N LEU A 203 -18.44 18.14 0.89
CA LEU A 203 -17.88 18.35 -0.45
C LEU A 203 -18.99 18.91 -1.35
N ALA A 204 -18.82 20.11 -1.89
CA ALA A 204 -19.82 20.71 -2.75
C ALA A 204 -19.86 20.03 -4.12
N LEU A 205 -21.05 19.62 -4.58
CA LEU A 205 -21.25 19.01 -5.92
C LEU A 205 -20.95 19.99 -7.06
N SER A 206 -20.92 21.29 -6.78
CA SER A 206 -20.47 22.32 -7.74
C SER A 206 -19.00 22.18 -8.14
N THR A 207 -18.21 21.42 -7.37
CA THR A 207 -16.81 21.14 -7.71
C THR A 207 -16.76 20.15 -8.88
N PRO A 208 -16.10 20.45 -10.02
CA PRO A 208 -16.07 19.58 -11.20
C PRO A 208 -15.61 18.15 -10.93
N LEU A 209 -14.64 17.99 -10.01
CA LEU A 209 -14.13 16.67 -9.59
C LEU A 209 -15.19 15.85 -8.86
N VAL A 210 -16.00 16.48 -8.00
CA VAL A 210 -17.08 15.82 -7.25
C VAL A 210 -18.28 15.58 -8.16
N ALA A 211 -18.50 16.43 -9.17
CA ALA A 211 -19.55 16.24 -10.16
C ALA A 211 -19.43 14.91 -10.92
N THR A 212 -18.21 14.38 -11.08
CA THR A 212 -17.98 13.05 -11.69
C THR A 212 -18.63 11.90 -10.90
N LEU A 213 -18.89 12.10 -9.61
CA LEU A 213 -19.52 11.16 -8.70
C LEU A 213 -21.05 11.28 -8.67
N THR A 214 -21.67 12.22 -9.39
CA THR A 214 -23.13 12.43 -9.36
C THR A 214 -23.93 11.31 -10.04
N ASP A 215 -23.29 10.51 -10.89
CA ASP A 215 -23.90 9.31 -11.44
C ASP A 215 -24.19 8.30 -10.31
N ARG A 216 -25.46 7.93 -10.14
CA ARG A 216 -25.89 7.05 -9.03
C ARG A 216 -25.21 5.68 -9.06
N GLY A 217 -24.90 5.15 -10.24
CA GLY A 217 -24.20 3.88 -10.39
C GLY A 217 -22.76 3.97 -9.89
N ARG A 218 -22.02 4.98 -10.37
CA ARG A 218 -20.65 5.28 -9.92
C ARG A 218 -20.60 5.57 -8.44
N PHE A 219 -21.50 6.42 -7.94
CA PHE A 219 -21.57 6.74 -6.52
C PHE A 219 -21.78 5.49 -5.66
N GLY A 220 -22.68 4.58 -6.06
CA GLY A 220 -22.93 3.35 -5.31
C GLY A 220 -21.74 2.40 -5.25
N VAL A 221 -20.85 2.41 -6.26
CA VAL A 221 -19.58 1.66 -6.22
C VAL A 221 -18.60 2.34 -5.27
N VAL A 222 -18.41 3.65 -5.43
CA VAL A 222 -17.49 4.47 -4.60
C VAL A 222 -17.89 4.44 -3.13
N GLN A 223 -19.18 4.55 -2.82
CA GLN A 223 -19.71 4.49 -1.47
C GLN A 223 -19.39 3.15 -0.81
N ARG A 224 -19.54 2.03 -1.55
CA ARG A 224 -19.20 0.71 -1.03
C ARG A 224 -17.70 0.53 -0.83
N LEU A 225 -16.87 1.06 -1.74
CA LEU A 225 -15.40 1.05 -1.61
C LEU A 225 -14.95 1.79 -0.35
N PHE A 226 -15.53 2.96 -0.10
CA PHE A 226 -15.21 3.77 1.06
C PHE A 226 -15.71 3.11 2.35
N ALA A 227 -16.92 2.55 2.33
CA ALA A 227 -17.48 1.83 3.47
C ALA A 227 -16.63 0.61 3.87
N SER A 228 -16.07 -0.14 2.90
CA SER A 228 -15.16 -1.26 3.19
C SER A 228 -13.82 -0.83 3.82
N SER A 229 -13.52 0.46 3.84
CA SER A 229 -12.33 1.04 4.48
C SER A 229 -12.68 2.00 5.61
N ASN A 230 -13.83 1.80 6.25
CA ASN A 230 -14.34 2.60 7.37
C ASN A 230 -14.48 4.09 7.06
N ILE A 231 -14.95 4.44 5.87
CA ILE A 231 -15.32 5.80 5.48
C ILE A 231 -16.79 5.82 5.05
N ASN A 232 -17.59 6.66 5.68
CA ASN A 232 -18.97 6.91 5.27
C ASN A 232 -19.02 7.99 4.19
N LEU A 233 -19.67 7.66 3.07
CA LEU A 233 -20.03 8.61 2.02
C LEU A 233 -21.54 8.71 1.94
N GLU A 234 -22.06 9.94 2.07
CA GLU A 234 -23.49 10.22 1.98
C GLU A 234 -23.72 11.36 0.97
N MET A 235 -24.56 11.12 -0.03
CA MET A 235 -24.91 12.13 -1.03
C MET A 235 -26.23 12.81 -0.65
N THR A 236 -26.21 14.14 -0.65
CA THR A 236 -27.40 15.00 -0.51
C THR A 236 -27.72 15.65 -1.86
N GLU A 237 -28.72 16.53 -1.90
CA GLU A 237 -29.10 17.26 -3.12
C GLU A 237 -27.99 18.16 -3.68
N SER A 238 -27.10 18.67 -2.84
CA SER A 238 -26.08 19.67 -3.23
C SER A 238 -24.66 19.35 -2.77
N SER A 239 -24.47 18.31 -1.98
CA SER A 239 -23.16 17.95 -1.43
C SER A 239 -22.98 16.44 -1.25
N VAL A 240 -21.73 16.02 -1.10
CA VAL A 240 -21.37 14.71 -0.58
C VAL A 240 -20.69 14.92 0.77
N LYS A 241 -21.15 14.21 1.80
CA LYS A 241 -20.48 14.17 3.10
C LYS A 241 -19.58 12.95 3.16
N ALA A 242 -18.31 13.17 3.48
CA ALA A 242 -17.28 12.15 3.57
C ALA A 242 -16.58 12.22 4.93
N VAL A 243 -16.88 11.25 5.79
CA VAL A 243 -16.34 11.18 7.15
C VAL A 243 -15.91 9.77 7.50
N THR A 244 -14.92 9.63 8.37
CA THR A 244 -14.49 8.34 8.90
C THR A 244 -15.58 7.72 9.79
N MET A 245 -15.71 6.40 9.77
CA MET A 245 -16.62 5.66 10.64
C MET A 245 -16.00 5.47 12.04
N LYS A 246 -16.71 4.79 12.93
CA LYS A 246 -16.20 4.43 14.26
C LYS A 246 -14.98 3.51 14.14
N GLU A 247 -13.97 3.77 14.96
CA GLU A 247 -12.71 3.01 15.02
C GLU A 247 -12.14 2.73 13.61
N PRO A 248 -11.83 3.76 12.81
CA PRO A 248 -11.40 3.58 11.43
C PRO A 248 -10.00 2.98 11.33
N ARG A 249 -9.23 3.02 12.44
CA ARG A 249 -7.84 2.52 12.53
C ARG A 249 -6.99 3.12 11.41
N PHE A 250 -6.39 2.28 10.57
CA PHE A 250 -5.54 2.67 9.45
C PHE A 250 -6.17 2.36 8.09
N LEU A 251 -7.38 1.77 8.05
CA LEU A 251 -8.03 1.33 6.82
C LEU A 251 -8.25 2.47 5.79
N PRO A 252 -8.66 3.69 6.19
CA PRO A 252 -8.73 4.80 5.25
C PRO A 252 -7.38 5.10 4.61
N LEU A 253 -6.30 5.06 5.39
CA LEU A 253 -4.96 5.36 4.88
C LEU A 253 -4.52 4.29 3.88
N VAL A 254 -4.70 3.00 4.18
CA VAL A 254 -4.39 1.88 3.27
C VAL A 254 -5.12 2.01 1.95
N LEU A 255 -6.43 2.30 1.98
CA LEU A 255 -7.20 2.57 0.76
C LEU A 255 -6.60 3.72 -0.04
N TYR A 256 -6.22 4.81 0.64
CA TYR A 256 -5.62 5.95 -0.06
C TYR A 256 -4.21 5.66 -0.59
N VAL A 257 -3.40 4.82 0.05
CA VAL A 257 -2.12 4.35 -0.52
C VAL A 257 -2.38 3.65 -1.85
N ALA A 258 -3.35 2.72 -1.88
CA ALA A 258 -3.75 2.04 -3.10
C ALA A 258 -4.24 3.03 -4.17
N LEU A 259 -5.20 3.91 -3.83
CA LEU A 259 -5.75 4.91 -4.76
C LEU A 259 -4.67 5.83 -5.35
N TYR A 260 -3.74 6.31 -4.52
CA TYR A 260 -2.65 7.18 -4.98
C TYR A 260 -1.64 6.44 -5.87
N GLY A 261 -1.33 5.18 -5.58
CA GLY A 261 -0.48 4.37 -6.45
C GLY A 261 -1.14 4.10 -7.80
N PHE A 262 -2.41 3.71 -7.82
CA PHE A 262 -3.17 3.56 -9.08
C PHE A 262 -3.30 4.88 -9.84
N TYR A 263 -3.51 6.00 -9.15
CA TYR A 263 -3.55 7.32 -9.78
C TYR A 263 -2.21 7.69 -10.43
N ALA A 264 -1.09 7.47 -9.72
CA ALA A 264 0.24 7.76 -10.23
C ALA A 264 0.60 6.90 -11.46
N LEU A 265 0.09 5.67 -11.55
CA LEU A 265 0.24 4.78 -12.70
C LEU A 265 -0.73 5.11 -13.86
N GLY A 266 -1.99 5.40 -13.55
CA GLY A 266 -3.04 5.65 -14.56
C GLY A 266 -2.78 6.91 -15.39
N GLY A 267 -2.21 7.94 -14.76
CA GLY A 267 -2.14 9.28 -15.35
C GLY A 267 -3.50 9.96 -15.44
N ASP A 268 -3.50 11.26 -15.74
CA ASP A 268 -4.70 12.05 -16.04
C ASP A 268 -5.13 11.90 -17.52
#